data_AF-A0A5C6JXV4-F1
#
_entry.id   AF-A0A5C6JXV4-F1
#
_cell.length_a   1.000
_cell.length_b   1.000
_cell.length_c   1.000
_cell.angle_alpha   90.00
_cell.angle_beta   90.00
_cell.angle_gamma   90.00
#
_symmetry.space_group_name_H-M   'P 1'
#
loop_
_entity.id
_entity.type
_entity.pdbx_description
1 polymer ?
#
loop_
_entity_poly.entity_id
_entity_poly.type
_entity_poly.pdbx_seq_one_letter_code
_entity_poly.pdbx_strand_id
1 'polypeptide(L)'
;MPRSAWPLLQGRTRPLKMKEWGDLTVMDPDTGAHPHGHGLLTTGKDWLHIDAGSALENPVVTLYAGTDPGTEEGWDEVEETTVISTTGFLALCDSGYEPVRKQNLATAGPGPYLVRVHASDRSTDGTKPRFLIQVIPGDRTGTEPEPAPPTIEEAAGPLLVRTSFDQPEPWTRLLKALEGGSEHYESVTVIDNPIYTGFTADQLQARISRDEEDWPDSTLLLIADEQALASADFPLLAVNNLPDEDDDPFRITLAAAGSFIVNIELGNTSFDDWARGADTDGVYRKQHY
;
A
#
# COMPACT_ATOMS: atom_id res chain seq x y z
N MET A 1 -4.58 2.40 33.56
CA MET A 1 -4.54 1.01 33.04
C MET A 1 -3.84 1.05 31.70
N PRO A 2 -2.83 0.20 31.46
CA PRO A 2 -2.24 0.08 30.13
C PRO A 2 -3.32 -0.35 29.11
N ARG A 3 -3.32 0.23 27.91
CA ARG A 3 -4.34 0.02 26.87
C ARG A 3 -4.41 -1.43 26.37
N SER A 4 -3.32 -2.19 26.52
CA SER A 4 -3.27 -3.66 26.33
C SER A 4 -4.23 -4.46 27.22
N ALA A 5 -4.84 -3.82 28.22
CA ALA A 5 -5.86 -4.42 29.08
C ALA A 5 -7.30 -4.02 28.72
N TRP A 6 -7.54 -3.28 27.64
CA TRP A 6 -8.89 -2.94 27.22
C TRP A 6 -9.59 -4.17 26.64
N PRO A 7 -10.85 -4.44 27.04
CA PRO A 7 -11.58 -5.57 26.48
C PRO A 7 -11.82 -5.35 24.99
N LEU A 8 -11.72 -6.43 24.21
CA LEU A 8 -12.13 -6.44 22.81
C LEU A 8 -13.64 -6.16 22.71
N LEU A 9 -14.06 -5.50 21.64
CA LEU A 9 -15.47 -5.38 21.30
C LEU A 9 -16.06 -6.77 21.05
N GLN A 10 -17.17 -7.09 21.72
CA GLN A 10 -17.91 -8.33 21.54
C GLN A 10 -19.39 -8.01 21.41
N GLY A 11 -20.01 -8.44 20.31
CA GLY A 11 -21.43 -8.20 20.06
C GLY A 11 -21.77 -6.71 19.98
N ARG A 12 -23.03 -6.39 20.30
CA ARG A 12 -23.56 -5.02 20.23
C ARG A 12 -23.44 -4.34 21.58
N THR A 13 -22.92 -3.13 21.60
CA THR A 13 -22.81 -2.33 22.82
C THR A 13 -24.12 -1.63 23.16
N ARG A 14 -24.24 -1.15 24.40
CA ARG A 14 -25.29 -0.18 24.74
C ARG A 14 -25.01 1.15 24.02
N PRO A 15 -26.04 1.83 23.48
CA PRO A 15 -25.90 3.14 22.86
C PRO A 15 -25.16 4.12 23.77
N LEU A 16 -24.15 4.77 23.21
CA LEU A 16 -23.35 5.80 23.85
C LEU A 16 -23.83 7.16 23.36
N LYS A 17 -24.26 8.02 24.30
CA LYS A 17 -24.53 9.42 23.98
C LYS A 17 -23.21 10.19 24.07
N MET A 18 -22.84 10.84 22.98
CA MET A 18 -21.65 11.69 22.94
C MET A 18 -21.87 12.93 23.82
N LYS A 19 -20.79 13.43 24.42
CA LYS A 19 -20.85 14.59 25.32
C LYS A 19 -20.84 15.91 24.56
N GLU A 20 -20.11 15.92 23.46
CA GLU A 20 -19.96 17.07 22.58
C GLU A 20 -20.47 16.70 21.20
N TRP A 21 -20.98 17.70 20.50
CA TRP A 21 -21.29 17.60 19.10
C TRP A 21 -20.01 17.68 18.28
N GLY A 22 -19.92 16.88 17.23
CA GLY A 22 -18.79 16.85 16.34
C GLY A 22 -18.59 15.47 15.74
N ASP A 23 -17.67 15.43 14.78
CA ASP A 23 -17.32 14.23 14.05
C ASP A 23 -16.73 13.16 14.97
N LEU A 24 -16.88 11.91 14.54
CA LEU A 24 -16.40 10.75 15.26
C LEU A 24 -15.19 10.20 14.52
N THR A 25 -14.25 9.65 15.27
CA THR A 25 -13.08 9.02 14.67
C THR A 25 -12.90 7.61 15.23
N VAL A 26 -12.66 6.63 14.37
CA VAL A 26 -12.10 5.33 14.76
C VAL A 26 -10.61 5.37 14.43
N MET A 27 -9.74 5.40 15.43
CA MET A 27 -8.29 5.51 15.19
C MET A 27 -7.47 4.78 16.24
N ASP A 28 -6.20 4.55 15.92
CA ASP A 28 -5.19 4.39 16.96
C ASP A 28 -4.75 5.80 17.45
N PRO A 29 -5.08 6.19 18.69
CA PRO A 29 -4.77 7.52 19.22
C PRO A 29 -3.26 7.80 19.33
N ASP A 30 -2.39 6.79 19.23
CA ASP A 30 -0.94 6.97 19.34
C ASP A 30 -0.27 7.28 17.99
N THR A 31 -1.03 7.31 16.89
CA THR A 31 -0.51 7.57 15.55
C THR A 31 -0.19 9.04 15.28
N GLY A 32 -0.69 9.97 16.09
CA GLY A 32 -0.55 11.41 15.88
C GLY A 32 -1.25 11.94 14.62
N ALA A 33 -2.08 11.11 13.97
CA ALA A 33 -2.88 11.51 12.83
C ALA A 33 -3.94 12.54 13.24
N HIS A 34 -4.28 13.45 12.32
CA HIS A 34 -5.38 14.40 12.48
C HIS A 34 -6.41 14.14 11.36
N PRO A 35 -7.32 13.16 11.55
CA PRO A 35 -8.33 12.76 10.57
C PRO A 35 -9.26 13.89 10.19
N HIS A 36 -9.26 14.26 8.91
CA HIS A 36 -10.19 15.24 8.32
C HIS A 36 -10.66 14.68 6.96
N GLY A 37 -11.89 14.99 6.55
CA GLY A 37 -12.45 14.46 5.31
C GLY A 37 -13.74 15.14 4.88
N HIS A 38 -14.21 14.80 3.68
CA HIS A 38 -15.48 15.25 3.13
C HIS A 38 -16.30 14.02 2.75
N GLY A 39 -17.59 13.99 3.14
CA GLY A 39 -18.45 12.81 2.98
C GLY A 39 -18.71 12.12 4.32
N LEU A 40 -19.61 11.12 4.35
CA LEU A 40 -19.94 10.42 5.59
C LEU A 40 -18.71 9.67 6.13
N LEU A 41 -17.95 8.94 5.30
CA LEU A 41 -16.69 8.30 5.69
C LEU A 41 -15.47 8.86 4.96
N THR A 42 -14.35 8.93 5.66
CA THR A 42 -13.03 9.17 5.05
C THR A 42 -11.99 8.40 5.85
N THR A 43 -11.06 7.70 5.20
CA THR A 43 -10.07 6.86 5.88
C THR A 43 -8.65 7.23 5.50
N GLY A 44 -7.73 6.93 6.41
CA GLY A 44 -6.31 6.88 6.14
C GLY A 44 -5.67 5.75 6.95
N LYS A 45 -4.34 5.70 6.93
CA LYS A 45 -3.61 4.69 7.70
C LYS A 45 -3.89 4.86 9.20
N ASP A 46 -4.36 3.79 9.85
CA ASP A 46 -4.69 3.74 11.28
C ASP A 46 -5.84 4.66 11.75
N TRP A 47 -6.64 5.20 10.82
CA TRP A 47 -7.80 6.01 11.19
C TRP A 47 -8.94 6.00 10.17
N LEU A 48 -10.12 6.28 10.68
CA LEU A 48 -11.37 6.48 9.95
C LEU A 48 -12.11 7.66 10.59
N HIS A 49 -12.47 8.63 9.77
CA HIS A 49 -13.32 9.76 10.12
C HIS A 49 -14.77 9.49 9.72
N ILE A 50 -15.70 9.86 10.60
CA ILE A 50 -17.15 9.76 10.39
C ILE A 50 -17.75 11.15 10.61
N ASP A 51 -18.25 11.76 9.54
CA ASP A 51 -18.90 13.06 9.59
C ASP A 51 -20.26 12.93 10.32
N ALA A 52 -20.44 13.69 11.40
CA ALA A 52 -21.64 13.66 12.22
C ALA A 52 -22.80 14.48 11.64
N GLY A 53 -22.58 15.19 10.54
CA GLY A 53 -23.56 16.00 9.82
C GLY A 53 -23.80 17.39 10.43
N SER A 54 -24.85 18.05 9.93
CA SER A 54 -25.19 19.41 10.35
C SER A 54 -26.15 19.47 11.54
N ALA A 55 -26.73 18.36 11.98
CA ALA A 55 -27.66 18.36 13.11
C ALA A 55 -26.93 18.70 14.41
N LEU A 56 -27.28 19.82 15.05
CA LEU A 56 -26.61 20.37 16.24
C LEU A 56 -26.89 19.62 17.56
N GLU A 57 -27.25 18.34 17.48
CA GLU A 57 -27.55 17.49 18.62
C GLU A 57 -26.47 16.43 18.82
N ASN A 58 -26.20 16.06 20.08
CA ASN A 58 -25.15 15.10 20.37
C ASN A 58 -25.47 13.71 19.79
N PRO A 59 -24.54 13.11 19.02
CA PRO A 59 -24.78 11.84 18.38
C PRO A 59 -24.92 10.68 19.38
N VAL A 60 -25.69 9.67 18.97
CA VAL A 60 -25.89 8.42 19.69
C VAL A 60 -25.21 7.29 18.91
N VAL A 61 -24.15 6.74 19.48
CA VAL A 61 -23.28 5.77 18.80
C VAL A 61 -23.43 4.39 19.41
N THR A 62 -23.61 3.39 18.57
CA THR A 62 -23.59 1.98 18.96
C THR A 62 -22.46 1.28 18.23
N LEU A 63 -21.53 0.69 18.98
CA LEU A 63 -20.47 -0.17 18.43
C LEU A 63 -20.98 -1.61 18.32
N TYR A 64 -20.62 -2.29 17.23
CA TYR A 64 -21.03 -3.66 16.98
C TYR A 64 -19.90 -4.50 16.37
N ALA A 65 -19.64 -5.68 16.94
CA ALA A 65 -18.81 -6.72 16.32
C ALA A 65 -19.66 -8.00 16.22
N GLY A 66 -20.06 -8.35 15.00
CA GLY A 66 -20.95 -9.48 14.74
C GLY A 66 -21.33 -9.57 13.26
N THR A 67 -22.22 -10.49 12.92
CA THR A 67 -22.77 -10.66 11.57
C THR A 67 -23.54 -9.42 11.13
N ASP A 68 -23.70 -9.23 9.81
CA ASP A 68 -24.54 -8.17 9.25
C ASP A 68 -25.87 -8.02 10.03
N PRO A 69 -26.17 -6.84 10.60
CA PRO A 69 -27.44 -6.61 11.30
C PRO A 69 -28.65 -6.62 10.35
N GLY A 70 -28.41 -6.70 9.03
CA GLY A 70 -29.42 -6.58 8.00
C GLY A 70 -29.87 -5.14 7.79
N THR A 71 -30.84 -4.95 6.89
CA THR A 71 -31.54 -3.69 6.73
C THR A 71 -32.50 -3.50 7.92
N GLU A 72 -31.99 -3.09 9.08
CA GLU A 72 -32.86 -2.58 10.16
C GLU A 72 -33.65 -1.38 9.59
N GLU A 73 -34.99 -1.36 9.74
CA GLU A 73 -35.81 -0.21 9.35
C GLU A 73 -35.34 1.05 10.11
N GLY A 74 -35.08 2.15 9.37
CA GLY A 74 -34.78 3.47 9.96
C GLY A 74 -33.33 3.95 9.89
N TRP A 75 -32.50 3.41 9.00
CA TRP A 75 -31.22 4.02 8.61
C TRP A 75 -31.39 4.79 7.30
N ASP A 76 -30.86 6.01 7.24
CA ASP A 76 -30.97 6.90 6.07
C ASP A 76 -29.78 6.70 5.11
N GLU A 77 -28.60 6.38 5.66
CA GLU A 77 -27.35 6.26 4.93
C GLU A 77 -26.56 5.07 5.49
N VAL A 78 -25.99 4.23 4.61
CA VAL A 78 -25.11 3.13 5.00
C VAL A 78 -23.89 3.19 4.10
N GLU A 79 -22.72 3.36 4.70
CA GLU A 79 -21.45 3.41 3.98
C GLU A 79 -20.46 2.42 4.61
N GLU A 80 -19.56 1.90 3.78
CA GLU A 80 -18.54 0.94 4.17
C GLU A 80 -17.18 1.42 3.69
N THR A 81 -16.16 1.24 4.53
CA THR A 81 -14.78 1.47 4.13
C THR A 81 -13.82 0.61 4.93
N THR A 82 -12.58 0.50 4.48
CA THR A 82 -11.56 -0.32 5.14
C THR A 82 -10.55 0.56 5.86
N VAL A 83 -10.29 0.26 7.14
CA VAL A 83 -9.20 0.84 7.92
C VAL A 83 -8.15 -0.23 8.22
N ILE A 84 -6.87 0.12 8.10
CA ILE A 84 -5.76 -0.76 8.47
C ILE A 84 -5.32 -0.38 9.88
N SER A 85 -5.34 -1.34 10.82
CA SER A 85 -4.74 -1.19 12.14
C SER A 85 -3.34 -1.82 12.16
N THR A 86 -2.32 -0.98 12.26
CA THR A 86 -0.90 -1.35 12.33
C THR A 86 -0.55 -1.94 13.69
N THR A 87 -1.14 -1.43 14.77
CA THR A 87 -0.81 -1.81 16.16
C THR A 87 -1.73 -2.88 16.71
N GLY A 88 -2.84 -3.19 16.03
CA GLY A 88 -3.90 -4.02 16.58
C GLY A 88 -4.70 -3.33 17.67
N PHE A 89 -4.72 -2.00 17.65
CA PHE A 89 -5.52 -1.18 18.52
C PHE A 89 -6.30 -0.17 17.69
N LEU A 90 -7.60 -0.09 17.93
CA LEU A 90 -8.48 0.94 17.39
C LEU A 90 -9.47 1.34 18.49
N ALA A 91 -9.70 2.63 18.65
CA ALA A 91 -10.67 3.17 19.60
C ALA A 91 -11.62 4.13 18.87
N LEU A 92 -12.87 4.16 19.34
CA LEU A 92 -13.78 5.25 19.01
C LEU A 92 -13.39 6.46 19.84
N CYS A 93 -13.12 7.57 19.16
CA CYS A 93 -12.75 8.86 19.70
C CYS A 93 -13.78 9.93 19.30
N ASP A 94 -13.87 10.98 20.12
CA ASP A 94 -14.60 12.19 19.78
C ASP A 94 -13.78 13.12 18.87
N SER A 95 -14.30 14.31 18.59
CA SER A 95 -13.65 15.35 17.79
C SER A 95 -12.36 15.90 18.41
N GLY A 96 -12.13 15.67 19.71
CA GLY A 96 -10.88 15.95 20.40
C GLY A 96 -9.87 14.80 20.35
N TYR A 97 -10.18 13.73 19.61
CA TYR A 97 -9.41 12.49 19.52
C TYR A 97 -9.27 11.76 20.86
N GLU A 98 -10.15 12.03 21.83
CA GLU A 98 -10.18 11.33 23.11
C GLU A 98 -11.05 10.07 23.01
N PRO A 99 -10.53 8.89 23.43
CA PRO A 99 -11.32 7.67 23.42
C PRO A 99 -12.57 7.78 24.30
N VAL A 100 -13.75 7.65 23.70
CA VAL A 100 -15.03 7.82 24.41
C VAL A 100 -15.49 6.58 25.16
N ARG A 101 -14.87 5.43 24.87
CA ARG A 101 -15.10 4.17 25.57
C ARG A 101 -13.82 3.34 25.62
N LYS A 102 -13.60 2.67 26.76
CA LYS A 102 -12.48 1.73 26.96
C LYS A 102 -12.78 0.38 26.30
N GLN A 103 -12.73 0.32 24.99
CA GLN A 103 -12.97 -0.90 24.22
C GLN A 103 -12.07 -0.90 22.99
N ASN A 104 -11.38 -2.02 22.74
CA ASN A 104 -10.55 -2.16 21.55
C ASN A 104 -11.42 -2.69 20.40
N LEU A 105 -11.49 -1.92 19.31
CA LEU A 105 -12.24 -2.24 18.11
C LEU A 105 -11.47 -3.18 17.18
N ALA A 106 -10.15 -3.28 17.31
CA ALA A 106 -9.33 -4.23 16.55
C ALA A 106 -9.45 -5.65 17.14
N THR A 107 -10.62 -6.27 16.91
CA THR A 107 -11.03 -7.55 17.53
C THR A 107 -10.20 -8.77 17.11
N ALA A 108 -9.42 -8.66 16.03
CA ALA A 108 -8.51 -9.69 15.51
C ALA A 108 -7.01 -9.31 15.59
N GLY A 109 -6.66 -8.22 16.29
CA GLY A 109 -5.29 -7.69 16.34
C GLY A 109 -4.92 -6.85 15.11
N PRO A 110 -3.62 -6.70 14.78
CA PRO A 110 -3.20 -5.91 13.63
C PRO A 110 -3.73 -6.49 12.31
N GLY A 111 -4.18 -5.62 11.41
CA GLY A 111 -4.73 -6.00 10.12
C GLY A 111 -5.84 -5.07 9.62
N PRO A 112 -6.43 -5.40 8.45
CA PRO A 112 -7.54 -4.65 7.89
C PRO A 112 -8.85 -4.93 8.63
N TYR A 113 -9.67 -3.90 8.74
CA TYR A 113 -11.03 -3.97 9.26
C TYR A 113 -11.97 -3.28 8.29
N LEU A 114 -12.98 -4.01 7.82
CA LEU A 114 -14.12 -3.38 7.17
C LEU A 114 -14.95 -2.72 8.27
N VAL A 115 -15.15 -1.42 8.14
CA VAL A 115 -16.01 -0.65 9.02
C VAL A 115 -17.23 -0.22 8.22
N ARG A 116 -18.38 -0.70 8.67
CA ARG A 116 -19.68 -0.33 8.14
C ARG A 116 -20.34 0.64 9.10
N VAL A 117 -20.78 1.79 8.60
CA VAL A 117 -21.47 2.81 9.38
C VAL A 117 -22.87 2.97 8.83
N HIS A 118 -23.85 2.64 9.66
CA HIS A 118 -25.24 3.01 9.41
C HIS A 118 -25.52 4.32 10.13
N ALA A 119 -26.00 5.33 9.41
CA ALA A 119 -26.32 6.64 9.93
C ALA A 119 -27.82 6.96 9.73
N SER A 120 -28.42 7.66 10.70
CA SER A 120 -29.75 8.26 10.57
C SER A 120 -29.76 9.66 11.16
N ASP A 121 -30.70 10.49 10.71
CA ASP A 121 -31.02 11.80 11.29
C ASP A 121 -29.86 12.82 11.27
N ARG A 122 -28.86 12.59 10.41
CA ARG A 122 -27.59 13.34 10.33
C ARG A 122 -27.75 14.79 9.88
N SER A 123 -28.77 15.06 9.07
CA SER A 123 -29.05 16.37 8.48
C SER A 123 -30.44 16.92 8.83
N THR A 124 -31.10 16.33 9.83
CA THR A 124 -32.44 16.75 10.26
C THR A 124 -32.33 17.55 11.56
N ASP A 125 -32.84 18.78 11.54
CA ASP A 125 -32.79 19.65 12.72
C ASP A 125 -33.73 19.15 13.82
N GLY A 126 -33.24 19.19 15.07
CA GLY A 126 -34.01 18.78 16.26
C GLY A 126 -34.07 17.27 16.49
N THR A 127 -33.44 16.47 15.63
CA THR A 127 -33.24 15.03 15.84
C THR A 127 -31.80 14.73 16.22
N LYS A 128 -31.59 13.60 16.90
CA LYS A 128 -30.25 13.18 17.32
C LYS A 128 -29.66 12.26 16.26
N PRO A 129 -28.51 12.59 15.65
CA PRO A 129 -27.83 11.67 14.75
C PRO A 129 -27.58 10.33 15.45
N ARG A 130 -27.86 9.24 14.75
CA ARG A 130 -27.61 7.89 15.26
C ARG A 130 -26.62 7.19 14.37
N PHE A 131 -25.67 6.51 15.00
CA PHE A 131 -24.66 5.72 14.30
C PHE A 131 -24.64 4.29 14.84
N LEU A 132 -24.68 3.31 13.95
CA LEU A 132 -24.26 1.95 14.23
C LEU A 132 -22.96 1.71 13.48
N ILE A 133 -21.86 1.63 14.23
CA ILE A 133 -20.53 1.38 13.70
C ILE A 133 -20.24 -0.11 13.90
N GLN A 134 -20.32 -0.86 12.82
CA GLN A 134 -19.98 -2.27 12.79
C GLN A 134 -18.52 -2.43 12.38
N VAL A 135 -17.76 -3.17 13.18
CA VAL A 135 -16.35 -3.48 12.91
C VAL A 135 -16.25 -4.97 12.60
N ILE A 136 -15.84 -5.26 11.38
CA ILE A 136 -15.72 -6.60 10.86
C ILE A 136 -14.23 -6.82 10.62
N PRO A 137 -13.58 -7.76 11.34
CA PRO A 137 -12.25 -8.20 10.94
C PRO A 137 -12.31 -8.58 9.48
N GLY A 138 -11.50 -7.93 8.65
CA GLY A 138 -11.24 -8.51 7.35
C GLY A 138 -10.66 -9.89 7.59
N ASP A 139 -11.12 -10.91 6.86
CA ASP A 139 -10.22 -12.03 6.63
C ASP A 139 -8.90 -11.40 6.12
N ARG A 140 -7.75 -12.02 6.40
CA ARG A 140 -6.48 -11.62 5.77
C ARG A 140 -6.50 -11.76 4.21
N THR A 141 -7.67 -11.84 3.62
CA THR A 141 -8.03 -12.16 2.25
C THR A 141 -9.29 -11.36 1.91
N GLY A 142 -9.16 -10.21 1.27
CA GLY A 142 -10.34 -9.42 0.89
C GLY A 142 -10.06 -7.95 0.66
N THR A 143 -8.89 -7.65 0.08
CA THR A 143 -8.71 -6.52 -0.82
C THR A 143 -9.92 -6.47 -1.79
N GLU A 144 -10.50 -5.28 -2.03
CA GLU A 144 -10.78 -4.94 -3.44
C GLU A 144 -9.51 -5.33 -4.18
N PRO A 145 -9.56 -6.25 -5.17
CA PRO A 145 -8.36 -6.94 -5.64
C PRO A 145 -7.31 -5.87 -5.80
N GLU A 146 -6.24 -5.98 -5.00
CA GLU A 146 -5.04 -5.17 -5.21
C GLU A 146 -4.85 -5.19 -6.72
N PRO A 147 -4.84 -4.02 -7.40
CA PRO A 147 -4.72 -4.01 -8.85
C PRO A 147 -3.60 -4.98 -9.16
N ALA A 148 -3.92 -5.99 -9.98
CA ALA A 148 -3.05 -7.15 -10.13
C ALA A 148 -1.62 -6.62 -10.29
N PRO A 149 -0.64 -7.14 -9.51
CA PRO A 149 0.69 -6.57 -9.51
C PRO A 149 1.13 -6.38 -10.95
N PRO A 150 1.62 -5.18 -11.32
CA PRO A 150 1.78 -4.79 -12.71
C PRO A 150 2.53 -5.89 -13.47
N THR A 151 2.08 -6.17 -14.69
CA THR A 151 2.72 -7.16 -15.55
C THR A 151 3.74 -6.48 -16.45
N ILE A 152 4.69 -7.25 -17.00
CA ILE A 152 5.68 -6.72 -17.94
C ILE A 152 4.98 -6.31 -19.24
N GLU A 153 3.93 -7.04 -19.60
CA GLU A 153 3.07 -6.80 -20.75
C GLU A 153 2.32 -5.45 -20.68
N GLU A 154 2.11 -4.90 -19.48
CA GLU A 154 1.34 -3.66 -19.25
C GLU A 154 2.20 -2.47 -18.84
N ALA A 155 3.49 -2.69 -18.56
CA ALA A 155 4.40 -1.68 -18.03
C ALA A 155 5.29 -1.09 -19.13
N ALA A 156 5.70 0.16 -18.94
CA ALA A 156 6.58 0.89 -19.84
C ALA A 156 7.78 1.50 -19.10
N GLY A 157 8.82 1.86 -19.86
CA GLY A 157 10.05 2.44 -19.32
C GLY A 157 10.98 1.40 -18.67
N PRO A 158 12.00 1.86 -17.91
CA PRO A 158 12.89 0.97 -17.17
C PRO A 158 12.10 0.14 -16.14
N LEU A 159 12.24 -1.18 -16.19
CA LEU A 159 11.55 -2.06 -15.25
C LEU A 159 12.53 -2.69 -14.26
N LEU A 160 12.14 -2.78 -13.00
CA LEU A 160 12.77 -3.63 -12.01
C LEU A 160 11.88 -4.84 -11.72
N VAL A 161 12.30 -6.01 -12.17
CA VAL A 161 11.51 -7.25 -12.07
C VAL A 161 12.07 -8.16 -10.99
N ARG A 162 11.22 -8.59 -10.06
CA ARG A 162 11.56 -9.63 -9.09
C ARG A 162 11.31 -11.02 -9.66
N THR A 163 12.31 -11.90 -9.58
CA THR A 163 12.17 -13.30 -10.00
C THR A 163 12.44 -14.30 -8.87
N SER A 164 13.04 -13.88 -7.75
CA SER A 164 13.22 -14.72 -6.56
C SER A 164 12.30 -14.26 -5.41
N PHE A 165 11.45 -15.19 -4.95
CA PHE A 165 10.42 -14.94 -3.94
C PHE A 165 10.66 -15.70 -2.62
N ASP A 166 11.75 -16.46 -2.53
CA ASP A 166 12.02 -17.36 -1.39
C ASP A 166 12.24 -16.61 -0.06
N GLN A 167 12.72 -15.37 -0.13
CA GLN A 167 12.98 -14.54 1.04
C GLN A 167 12.36 -13.15 0.88
N PRO A 168 11.40 -12.76 1.73
CA PRO A 168 10.77 -11.45 1.64
C PRO A 168 11.67 -10.32 2.18
N GLU A 169 12.51 -10.59 3.18
CA GLU A 169 13.33 -9.55 3.84
C GLU A 169 14.36 -8.87 2.92
N PRO A 170 15.13 -9.60 2.07
CA PRO A 170 16.04 -8.95 1.13
C PRO A 170 15.34 -8.05 0.11
N TRP A 171 14.16 -8.45 -0.35
CA TRP A 171 13.34 -7.64 -1.25
C TRP A 171 12.91 -6.33 -0.60
N THR A 172 12.41 -6.39 0.64
CA THR A 172 12.07 -5.18 1.42
C THR A 172 13.27 -4.24 1.61
N ARG A 173 14.48 -4.78 1.80
CA ARG A 173 15.71 -3.96 1.89
C ARG A 173 16.02 -3.27 0.56
N LEU A 174 15.82 -3.96 -0.56
CA LEU A 174 16.04 -3.41 -1.90
C LEU A 174 15.07 -2.26 -2.18
N LEU A 175 13.77 -2.44 -1.92
CA LEU A 175 12.75 -1.38 -2.08
C LEU A 175 13.07 -0.15 -1.22
N LYS A 176 13.47 -0.36 0.04
CA LYS A 176 13.87 0.74 0.92
C LYS A 176 15.10 1.50 0.40
N ALA A 177 16.03 0.80 -0.24
CA ALA A 177 17.21 1.43 -0.84
C ALA A 177 16.86 2.24 -2.10
N LEU A 178 15.90 1.77 -2.92
CA LEU A 178 15.32 2.53 -4.03
C LEU A 178 14.63 3.82 -3.55
N GLU A 179 13.76 3.73 -2.56
CA GLU A 179 13.06 4.89 -1.97
C GLU A 179 14.05 5.94 -1.43
N GLY A 180 15.15 5.49 -0.82
CA GLY A 180 16.19 6.37 -0.29
C GLY A 180 17.00 7.11 -1.36
N GLY A 181 16.96 6.67 -2.62
CA GLY A 181 17.66 7.28 -3.76
C GLY A 181 16.71 7.89 -4.80
N SER A 182 15.50 8.29 -4.37
CA SER A 182 14.32 8.51 -5.22
C SER A 182 14.57 9.33 -6.50
N GLU A 183 15.42 10.36 -6.46
CA GLU A 183 15.70 11.22 -7.62
C GLU A 183 16.34 10.49 -8.82
N HIS A 184 17.01 9.36 -8.60
CA HIS A 184 17.66 8.57 -9.65
C HIS A 184 16.83 7.37 -10.13
N TYR A 185 15.66 7.12 -9.51
CA TYR A 185 14.82 5.96 -9.79
C TYR A 185 13.36 6.33 -10.07
N GLU A 186 13.04 7.62 -10.25
CA GLU A 186 11.65 8.06 -10.50
C GLU A 186 11.04 7.43 -11.76
N SER A 187 11.86 7.10 -12.77
CA SER A 187 11.41 6.44 -14.00
C SER A 187 11.28 4.92 -13.89
N VAL A 188 11.74 4.30 -12.80
CA VAL A 188 11.73 2.83 -12.65
C VAL A 188 10.36 2.34 -12.21
N THR A 189 9.77 1.46 -13.01
CA THR A 189 8.56 0.73 -12.63
C THR A 189 8.93 -0.61 -11.98
N VAL A 190 8.46 -0.84 -10.74
CA VAL A 190 8.72 -2.08 -10.00
C VAL A 190 7.66 -3.13 -10.33
N ILE A 191 8.12 -4.32 -10.74
CA ILE A 191 7.31 -5.49 -11.07
C ILE A 191 7.54 -6.58 -10.02
N ASP A 192 6.68 -6.62 -9.00
CA ASP A 192 6.66 -7.63 -7.93
C ASP A 192 5.50 -8.62 -8.15
N ASN A 193 5.55 -9.35 -9.27
CA ASN A 193 4.48 -10.29 -9.64
C ASN A 193 4.99 -11.75 -9.59
N PRO A 194 4.42 -12.62 -8.71
CA PRO A 194 4.86 -14.00 -8.54
C PRO A 194 4.81 -14.88 -9.80
N ILE A 195 4.08 -14.48 -10.85
CA ILE A 195 4.07 -15.22 -12.13
C ILE A 195 5.46 -15.31 -12.77
N TYR A 196 6.38 -14.41 -12.42
CA TYR A 196 7.77 -14.37 -12.91
C TYR A 196 8.75 -15.14 -12.03
N THR A 197 8.26 -15.91 -11.05
CA THR A 197 9.14 -16.70 -10.18
C THR A 197 10.02 -17.65 -11.01
N GLY A 198 11.34 -17.50 -10.88
CA GLY A 198 12.33 -18.32 -11.56
C GLY A 198 12.49 -18.05 -13.06
N PHE A 199 11.90 -16.98 -13.60
CA PHE A 199 12.05 -16.65 -15.02
C PHE A 199 13.49 -16.20 -15.33
N THR A 200 14.00 -16.60 -16.49
CA THR A 200 15.27 -16.13 -17.04
C THR A 200 15.12 -14.79 -17.76
N ALA A 201 16.23 -14.11 -18.07
CA ALA A 201 16.21 -12.88 -18.87
C ALA A 201 15.43 -13.05 -20.18
N ASP A 202 15.77 -14.06 -21.00
CA ASP A 202 15.09 -14.35 -22.27
C ASP A 202 13.57 -14.55 -22.10
N GLN A 203 13.14 -15.19 -21.01
CA GLN A 203 11.72 -15.42 -20.72
C GLN A 203 10.98 -14.14 -20.34
N LEU A 204 11.65 -13.19 -19.68
CA LEU A 204 11.10 -11.87 -19.36
C LEU A 204 11.09 -10.97 -20.60
N GLN A 205 12.14 -11.00 -21.42
CA GLN A 205 12.21 -10.23 -22.66
C GLN A 205 11.10 -10.63 -23.64
N ALA A 206 10.79 -11.92 -23.74
CA ALA A 206 9.70 -12.44 -24.57
C ALA A 206 8.29 -11.98 -24.12
N ARG A 207 8.17 -11.36 -22.94
CA ARG A 207 6.92 -10.84 -22.37
C ARG A 207 6.74 -9.34 -22.60
N ILE A 208 7.78 -8.64 -23.06
CA ILE A 208 7.71 -7.19 -23.26
C ILE A 208 6.77 -6.90 -24.43
N SER A 209 5.77 -6.06 -24.18
CA SER A 209 4.88 -5.56 -25.23
C SER A 209 5.67 -4.72 -26.23
N ARG A 210 5.31 -4.86 -27.51
CA ARG A 210 5.95 -4.16 -28.63
C ARG A 210 4.87 -3.46 -29.45
N ASP A 211 5.21 -2.30 -29.98
CA ASP A 211 4.32 -1.53 -30.85
C ASP A 211 4.31 -2.07 -32.30
N GLU A 212 3.60 -1.38 -33.19
CA GLU A 212 3.49 -1.76 -34.61
C GLU A 212 4.82 -1.72 -35.37
N GLU A 213 5.82 -1.00 -34.86
CA GLU A 213 7.18 -0.88 -35.42
C GLU A 213 8.16 -1.88 -34.78
N ASP A 214 7.66 -2.84 -34.00
CA ASP A 214 8.44 -3.82 -33.22
C ASP A 214 9.30 -3.18 -32.11
N TRP A 215 8.99 -1.93 -31.73
CA TRP A 215 9.69 -1.22 -30.67
C TRP A 215 9.16 -1.65 -29.30
N PRO A 216 10.02 -1.98 -28.32
CA PRO A 216 9.58 -2.44 -27.01
C PRO A 216 9.07 -1.28 -26.13
N ASP A 217 7.99 -1.53 -25.40
CA ASP A 217 7.45 -0.60 -24.39
C ASP A 217 8.44 -0.39 -23.22
N SER A 218 9.32 -1.39 -22.99
CA SER A 218 10.43 -1.31 -22.05
C SER A 218 11.76 -1.59 -22.73
N THR A 219 12.61 -0.58 -22.81
CA THR A 219 13.95 -0.68 -23.41
C THR A 219 14.99 -1.30 -22.47
N LEU A 220 14.73 -1.30 -21.16
CA LEU A 220 15.67 -1.75 -20.14
C LEU A 220 14.96 -2.58 -19.04
N LEU A 221 15.46 -3.79 -18.78
CA LEU A 221 15.10 -4.56 -17.58
C LEU A 221 16.27 -4.59 -16.58
N LEU A 222 15.94 -4.46 -15.31
CA LEU A 222 16.77 -4.81 -14.17
C LEU A 222 16.12 -5.99 -13.45
N ILE A 223 16.84 -7.09 -13.30
CA ILE A 223 16.29 -8.32 -12.69
C ILE A 223 16.86 -8.52 -11.29
N ALA A 224 15.96 -8.61 -10.31
CA ALA A 224 16.23 -8.97 -8.93
C ALA A 224 15.95 -10.47 -8.72
N ASP A 225 16.96 -11.28 -9.04
CA ASP A 225 16.96 -12.73 -8.85
C ASP A 225 17.63 -13.14 -7.53
N GLU A 226 17.84 -14.46 -7.34
CA GLU A 226 18.45 -15.00 -6.11
C GLU A 226 19.82 -14.37 -5.82
N GLN A 227 20.65 -14.20 -6.85
CA GLN A 227 21.99 -13.62 -6.71
C GLN A 227 21.92 -12.15 -6.28
N ALA A 228 21.01 -11.37 -6.88
CA ALA A 228 20.82 -9.97 -6.51
C ALA A 228 20.39 -9.84 -5.03
N LEU A 229 19.40 -10.65 -4.62
CA LEU A 229 18.82 -10.59 -3.28
C LEU A 229 19.71 -11.17 -2.18
N ALA A 230 20.63 -12.08 -2.52
CA ALA A 230 21.59 -12.64 -1.57
C ALA A 230 22.70 -11.66 -1.16
N SER A 231 22.91 -10.57 -1.91
CA SER A 231 24.00 -9.61 -1.67
C SER A 231 23.51 -8.32 -1.01
N ALA A 232 24.40 -7.63 -0.29
CA ALA A 232 24.12 -6.32 0.28
C ALA A 232 24.13 -5.19 -0.77
N ASP A 233 24.89 -5.36 -1.85
CA ASP A 233 25.05 -4.37 -2.91
C ASP A 233 23.99 -4.50 -4.02
N PHE A 234 23.12 -5.53 -3.92
CA PHE A 234 22.07 -5.84 -4.89
C PHE A 234 22.54 -5.81 -6.35
N PRO A 235 23.39 -6.76 -6.78
CA PRO A 235 23.83 -6.88 -8.17
C PRO A 235 22.67 -7.34 -9.06
N LEU A 236 21.91 -6.39 -9.59
CA LEU A 236 20.81 -6.58 -10.52
C LEU A 236 21.36 -7.02 -11.88
N LEU A 237 20.67 -7.93 -12.57
CA LEU A 237 21.02 -8.24 -13.96
C LEU A 237 20.36 -7.20 -14.88
N ALA A 238 21.17 -6.38 -15.54
CA ALA A 238 20.71 -5.44 -16.55
C ALA A 238 20.59 -6.16 -17.90
N VAL A 239 19.50 -5.90 -18.61
CA VAL A 239 19.18 -6.51 -19.90
C VAL A 239 18.65 -5.42 -20.84
N ASN A 240 19.29 -5.29 -22.00
CA ASN A 240 18.86 -4.41 -23.08
C ASN A 240 17.77 -5.10 -23.92
N ASN A 241 16.73 -4.37 -24.31
CA ASN A 241 15.64 -4.91 -25.13
C ASN A 241 15.51 -4.22 -26.49
N LEU A 242 16.36 -3.23 -26.76
CA LEU A 242 16.32 -2.49 -28.02
C LEU A 242 16.51 -3.43 -29.21
N PRO A 243 15.73 -3.26 -30.29
CA PRO A 243 15.93 -4.01 -31.51
C PRO A 243 17.31 -3.70 -32.10
N ASP A 244 17.94 -4.69 -32.72
CA ASP A 244 19.27 -4.61 -33.35
C ASP A 244 20.48 -4.45 -32.41
N GLU A 245 20.28 -4.47 -31.09
CA GLU A 245 21.36 -4.52 -30.08
C GLU A 245 21.40 -5.92 -29.43
N ASP A 246 22.43 -6.71 -29.75
CA ASP A 246 22.71 -8.04 -29.16
C ASP A 246 23.72 -7.90 -28.02
N ASP A 247 23.40 -7.05 -27.05
CA ASP A 247 24.26 -6.79 -25.90
C ASP A 247 24.12 -7.89 -24.85
N ASP A 248 25.25 -8.46 -24.42
CA ASP A 248 25.28 -9.44 -23.34
C ASP A 248 24.76 -8.81 -22.02
N PRO A 249 23.80 -9.46 -21.33
CA PRO A 249 23.39 -9.04 -20.00
C PRO A 249 24.56 -8.98 -19.02
N PHE A 250 24.59 -7.96 -18.17
CA PHE A 250 25.64 -7.79 -17.16
C PHE A 250 25.05 -7.42 -15.79
N ARG A 251 25.82 -7.63 -14.73
CA ARG A 251 25.39 -7.29 -13.37
C ARG A 251 25.77 -5.85 -13.04
N ILE A 252 24.87 -5.12 -12.39
CA ILE A 252 25.11 -3.78 -11.89
C ILE A 252 24.59 -3.66 -10.47
N THR A 253 25.35 -3.05 -9.57
CA THR A 253 24.86 -2.80 -8.20
C THR A 253 23.71 -1.81 -8.23
N LEU A 254 22.78 -1.92 -7.27
CA LEU A 254 21.70 -0.95 -7.14
C LEU A 254 22.25 0.47 -7.09
N ALA A 255 23.31 0.71 -6.32
CA ALA A 255 23.90 2.04 -6.18
C ALA A 255 24.42 2.64 -7.51
N ALA A 256 24.88 1.82 -8.46
CA ALA A 256 25.30 2.27 -9.78
C ALA A 256 24.14 2.36 -10.79
N ALA A 257 23.08 1.57 -10.57
CA ALA A 257 21.94 1.46 -11.49
C ALA A 257 21.22 2.80 -11.71
N GLY A 258 21.09 3.66 -10.70
CA GLY A 258 20.42 4.95 -10.86
C GLY A 258 21.10 5.87 -11.87
N SER A 259 22.43 5.97 -11.80
CA SER A 259 23.24 6.71 -12.76
C SER A 259 23.19 6.09 -14.17
N PHE A 260 23.19 4.76 -14.24
CA PHE A 260 23.05 4.02 -15.49
C PHE A 260 21.71 4.31 -16.19
N ILE A 261 20.59 4.19 -15.49
CA ILE A 261 19.25 4.43 -16.04
C ILE A 261 19.15 5.83 -16.65
N VAL A 262 19.53 6.86 -15.86
CA VAL A 262 19.46 8.25 -16.32
C VAL A 262 20.32 8.49 -17.56
N ASN A 263 21.53 7.93 -17.61
CA ASN A 263 22.42 8.13 -18.77
C ASN A 263 21.97 7.37 -20.02
N ILE A 264 21.35 6.19 -19.87
CA ILE A 264 20.74 5.45 -20.98
C ILE A 264 19.51 6.18 -21.51
N GLU A 265 18.60 6.63 -20.63
CA GLU A 265 17.38 7.36 -21.02
C GLU A 265 17.70 8.70 -21.72
N LEU A 266 18.77 9.38 -21.31
CA LEU A 266 19.25 10.61 -21.94
C LEU A 266 20.10 10.38 -23.20
N GLY A 267 20.49 9.13 -23.50
CA GLY A 267 21.37 8.80 -24.61
C GLY A 267 22.81 9.31 -24.45
N ASN A 268 23.28 9.50 -23.22
CA ASN A 268 24.65 9.95 -22.92
C ASN A 268 25.69 8.82 -23.11
N THR A 269 25.26 7.58 -22.92
CA THR A 269 26.10 6.37 -22.97
C THR A 269 25.33 5.22 -23.64
N SER A 270 26.03 4.22 -24.16
CA SER A 270 25.44 2.97 -24.64
C SER A 270 25.43 1.89 -23.57
N PHE A 271 24.59 0.86 -23.70
CA PHE A 271 24.54 -0.26 -22.75
C PHE A 271 25.89 -0.99 -22.65
N ASP A 272 26.53 -1.24 -23.79
CA ASP A 272 27.84 -1.90 -23.88
C ASP A 272 29.00 -1.08 -23.28
N ASP A 273 28.91 0.26 -23.20
CA ASP A 273 29.88 1.08 -22.43
C ASP A 273 29.90 0.69 -20.95
N TRP A 274 28.74 0.38 -20.37
CA TRP A 274 28.61 -0.04 -18.97
C TRP A 274 29.02 -1.51 -18.80
N ALA A 275 28.59 -2.39 -19.72
CA ALA A 275 28.97 -3.80 -19.67
C ALA A 275 30.49 -4.00 -19.65
N ARG A 276 31.24 -3.26 -20.48
CA ARG A 276 32.72 -3.29 -20.50
C ARG A 276 33.38 -2.73 -19.25
N GLY A 277 32.67 -1.88 -18.49
CA GLY A 277 33.18 -1.30 -17.26
C GLY A 277 32.96 -2.17 -16.02
N ALA A 278 32.33 -3.35 -16.17
CA ALA A 278 32.16 -4.31 -15.09
C ALA A 278 33.52 -4.79 -14.54
N ASP A 279 33.57 -5.05 -13.23
CA ASP A 279 34.76 -5.58 -12.58
C ASP A 279 35.02 -7.03 -13.00
N THR A 280 36.13 -7.63 -12.54
CA THR A 280 36.53 -9.00 -12.89
C THR A 280 35.53 -10.08 -12.48
N ASP A 281 34.60 -9.77 -11.58
CA ASP A 281 33.51 -10.65 -11.16
C ASP A 281 32.23 -10.46 -11.96
N GLY A 282 32.27 -9.64 -13.03
CA GLY A 282 31.15 -9.37 -13.92
C GLY A 282 30.14 -8.36 -13.37
N VAL A 283 30.46 -7.64 -12.29
CA VAL A 283 29.57 -6.66 -11.66
C VAL A 283 30.09 -5.23 -11.83
N TYR A 284 29.25 -4.33 -12.31
CA TYR A 284 29.50 -2.90 -12.40
C TYR A 284 29.15 -2.18 -11.09
N ARG A 285 30.04 -1.31 -10.60
CA ARG A 285 29.91 -0.66 -9.27
C ARG A 285 30.10 0.86 -9.24
N LYS A 286 30.58 1.48 -10.31
CA LYS A 286 30.95 2.90 -10.31
C LYS A 286 29.70 3.79 -10.44
N GLN A 287 29.72 4.98 -9.84
CA GLN A 287 28.63 5.95 -9.95
C GLN A 287 29.10 7.16 -10.76
N HIS A 288 28.29 7.64 -11.69
CA HIS A 288 28.59 8.76 -12.58
C HIS A 288 27.42 9.76 -12.55
N TYR A 289 27.52 10.79 -11.71
CA TYR A 289 26.55 11.89 -11.63
C TYR A 289 27.12 13.15 -12.28
#